data_AF-A0A085LQ08-F1
#
_entry.id   AF-A0A085LQ08-F1
#
_cell.length_a   1.000
_cell.length_b   1.000
_cell.length_c   1.000
_cell.angle_alpha   90.00
_cell.angle_beta   90.00
_cell.angle_gamma   90.00
#
_symmetry.space_group_name_H-M   'P 1'
#
loop_
_entity.id
_entity.type
_entity.pdbx_description
1 polymer ?
#
loop_
_entity_poly.entity_id
_entity_poly.type
_entity_poly.pdbx_seq_one_letter_code
_entity_poly.pdbx_strand_id
1 'polypeptide(L)'
;MKTNHPVIKHPSFKNTSLKNYYFRRNSKQIRGEFFSEKGIPLQNIIAVATDGAPAMVGCHRGFISHLKKIVPNVLSIHCVLHRQHLVTRRLSPRLNESLQYVISAVNKIKNFFVSYVMKIMKSSMGYFCTRKSDGYRKRFFQLFDSVLQFLEEDNACLTENLRIRKADVAYLADLYFMFNEMNKQLLTEDLNLIKTKSVISAFMSKLLLFKRRFAMGELCQFQNLVEVKKEGQVSDADVEAYREHLQTLHNDFASRFENILSVVIPDWVINPFASIEDEEISLQLELLDLQSNAELKPRLAEGDQRFWLQKQIPVLYPTVWAVVKRWLICLPSSSLVECAFSVVTDLITKKRNWLQFVKRGDLRLRVTSISPNIDKLVRSQLCEPSTSR
;
A
#
# COMPACT_ATOMS: atom_id res chain seq x y z
N MET A 1 17.05 8.76 -28.47
CA MET A 1 17.88 8.71 -27.24
C MET A 1 17.18 7.82 -26.21
N LYS A 2 17.86 6.75 -25.77
CA LYS A 2 17.30 5.64 -24.96
C LYS A 2 16.83 6.12 -23.58
N THR A 3 15.53 6.06 -23.32
CA THR A 3 14.92 6.37 -22.02
C THR A 3 15.05 5.17 -21.08
N ASN A 4 15.94 5.27 -20.09
CA ASN A 4 16.06 4.27 -19.03
C ASN A 4 14.83 4.35 -18.11
N HIS A 5 13.88 3.43 -18.30
CA HIS A 5 12.75 3.24 -17.39
C HIS A 5 13.22 2.46 -16.14
N PRO A 6 13.04 2.98 -14.92
CA PRO A 6 13.47 2.28 -13.70
C PRO A 6 12.59 1.05 -13.49
N VAL A 7 13.22 -0.12 -13.47
CA VAL A 7 12.57 -1.42 -13.22
C VAL A 7 13.02 -1.92 -11.88
N ILE A 8 12.07 -2.09 -10.96
CA ILE A 8 12.34 -2.58 -9.60
C ILE A 8 11.93 -4.03 -9.54
N LYS A 9 12.90 -4.92 -9.25
CA LYS A 9 12.64 -6.34 -8.97
C LYS A 9 12.25 -6.50 -7.50
N HIS A 10 11.18 -7.23 -7.23
CA HIS A 10 10.76 -7.55 -5.87
C HIS A 10 11.77 -8.48 -5.17
N PRO A 11 12.20 -8.21 -3.92
CA PRO A 11 13.17 -9.05 -3.20
C PRO A 11 12.62 -10.41 -2.71
N SER A 12 11.30 -10.60 -2.60
CA SER A 12 10.71 -11.79 -1.95
C SER A 12 10.75 -13.08 -2.77
N PHE A 13 11.17 -13.04 -4.03
CA PHE A 13 11.22 -14.21 -4.92
C PHE A 13 12.66 -14.56 -5.33
N LYS A 14 13.59 -14.57 -4.37
CA LYS A 14 15.02 -14.85 -4.63
C LYS A 14 15.30 -16.26 -5.18
N ASN A 15 14.35 -17.20 -5.07
CA ASN A 15 14.55 -18.62 -5.41
C ASN A 15 13.56 -19.21 -6.42
N THR A 16 12.72 -18.39 -7.06
CA THR A 16 11.81 -18.81 -8.14
C THR A 16 12.02 -17.92 -9.36
N SER A 17 11.80 -18.45 -10.58
CA SER A 17 11.96 -17.75 -11.87
C SER A 17 11.02 -16.53 -12.06
N LEU A 18 10.27 -16.16 -11.02
CA LEU A 18 9.20 -15.19 -11.00
C LEU A 18 9.74 -13.77 -10.73
N LYS A 19 9.34 -12.80 -11.56
CA LYS A 19 9.82 -11.41 -11.49
C LYS A 19 8.64 -10.44 -11.60
N ASN A 20 8.60 -9.45 -10.71
CA ASN A 20 7.62 -8.35 -10.74
C ASN A 20 8.22 -7.11 -11.42
N TYR A 21 7.37 -6.37 -12.15
CA TYR A 21 7.75 -5.20 -12.94
C TYR A 21 6.75 -4.05 -12.74
N TYR A 22 7.24 -2.81 -12.82
CA TYR A 22 6.46 -1.62 -12.47
C TYR A 22 6.66 -0.49 -13.50
N PHE A 23 5.59 0.24 -13.82
CA PHE A 23 5.58 1.28 -14.86
C PHE A 23 4.68 2.46 -14.51
N ARG A 24 5.03 3.69 -14.94
CA ARG A 24 4.28 4.92 -14.61
C ARG A 24 3.78 5.73 -15.82
N ARG A 25 4.21 5.51 -17.07
CA ARG A 25 3.62 6.21 -18.25
C ARG A 25 3.95 5.60 -19.62
N ASN A 26 3.06 5.88 -20.57
CA ASN A 26 2.94 5.47 -21.97
C ASN A 26 2.66 3.98 -22.26
N SER A 27 1.36 3.68 -22.42
CA SER A 27 0.82 2.43 -22.96
C SER A 27 1.37 2.08 -24.33
N LYS A 28 2.06 2.99 -25.04
CA LYS A 28 2.68 2.69 -26.35
C LYS A 28 4.07 2.09 -26.28
N GLN A 29 4.89 2.50 -25.31
CA GLN A 29 6.33 2.24 -25.25
C GLN A 29 6.68 1.03 -24.35
N ILE A 30 5.81 0.70 -23.40
CA ILE A 30 5.90 -0.54 -22.61
C ILE A 30 5.53 -1.77 -23.46
N ARG A 31 4.84 -1.56 -24.59
CA ARG A 31 4.39 -2.62 -25.51
C ARG A 31 5.59 -3.18 -26.26
N GLY A 32 5.95 -4.42 -25.96
CA GLY A 32 6.93 -5.17 -26.73
C GLY A 32 8.36 -4.78 -26.42
N GLU A 33 8.77 -3.52 -26.56
CA GLU A 33 10.18 -3.09 -26.50
C GLU A 33 10.85 -3.48 -25.18
N PHE A 34 10.26 -3.13 -24.02
CA PHE A 34 10.88 -3.45 -22.74
C PHE A 34 10.96 -4.97 -22.47
N PHE A 35 9.85 -5.68 -22.66
CA PHE A 35 9.78 -7.11 -22.39
C PHE A 35 10.64 -7.92 -23.37
N SER A 36 10.66 -7.51 -24.63
CA SER A 36 11.53 -8.06 -25.68
C SER A 36 13.00 -7.78 -25.39
N GLU A 37 13.38 -6.54 -25.05
CA GLU A 37 14.76 -6.16 -24.70
C GLU A 37 15.28 -6.96 -23.49
N LYS A 38 14.41 -7.28 -22.53
CA LYS A 38 14.77 -8.07 -21.36
C LYS A 38 14.57 -9.58 -21.51
N GLY A 39 14.14 -10.05 -22.70
CA GLY A 39 13.88 -11.47 -22.96
C GLY A 39 12.84 -12.09 -22.04
N ILE A 40 11.78 -11.34 -21.70
CA ILE A 40 10.70 -11.78 -20.83
C ILE A 40 9.45 -12.02 -21.69
N PRO A 41 9.03 -13.28 -21.90
CA PRO A 41 7.79 -13.59 -22.57
C PRO A 41 6.60 -12.94 -21.85
N LEU A 42 5.73 -12.27 -22.59
CA LEU A 42 4.52 -11.65 -22.02
C LEU A 42 3.59 -12.69 -21.38
N GLN A 43 3.62 -13.94 -21.87
CA GLN A 43 2.85 -15.08 -21.35
C GLN A 43 3.19 -15.41 -19.88
N ASN A 44 4.34 -14.95 -19.38
CA ASN A 44 4.74 -15.13 -17.99
C ASN A 44 4.07 -14.12 -17.04
N ILE A 45 3.34 -13.12 -17.56
CA ILE A 45 2.64 -12.13 -16.75
C ILE A 45 1.35 -12.77 -16.20
N ILE A 46 1.35 -13.03 -14.89
CA ILE A 46 0.20 -13.62 -14.19
C ILE A 46 -0.78 -12.52 -13.76
N ALA A 47 -0.27 -11.34 -13.40
CA ALA A 47 -1.10 -10.22 -12.93
C ALA A 47 -0.48 -8.85 -13.16
N VAL A 48 -1.33 -7.84 -13.15
CA VAL A 48 -0.97 -6.42 -13.28
C VAL A 48 -1.79 -5.58 -12.30
N ALA A 49 -1.09 -4.82 -11.46
CA ALA A 49 -1.69 -3.79 -10.62
C ALA A 49 -1.58 -2.41 -11.29
N THR A 50 -2.67 -1.63 -11.30
CA THR A 50 -2.71 -0.27 -11.89
C THR A 50 -3.39 0.73 -10.95
N ASP A 51 -3.12 2.02 -11.12
CA ASP A 51 -3.77 3.10 -10.37
C ASP A 51 -5.20 3.44 -10.86
N GLY A 52 -5.75 2.64 -11.78
CA GLY A 52 -7.08 2.88 -12.33
C GLY A 52 -7.14 4.02 -13.36
N ALA A 53 -6.00 4.60 -13.78
CA ALA A 53 -6.00 5.67 -14.78
C ALA A 53 -6.64 5.18 -16.11
N PRO A 54 -7.42 6.01 -16.82
CA PRO A 54 -8.09 5.61 -18.06
C PRO A 54 -7.16 5.03 -19.13
N ALA A 55 -5.92 5.53 -19.20
CA ALA A 55 -4.89 4.99 -20.10
C ALA A 55 -4.45 3.55 -19.76
N MET A 56 -4.67 3.10 -18.53
CA MET A 56 -4.34 1.76 -18.05
C MET A 56 -5.53 0.81 -18.14
N VAL A 57 -6.71 1.23 -17.64
CA VAL A 57 -7.91 0.37 -17.52
C VAL A 57 -8.93 0.52 -18.65
N GLY A 58 -8.76 1.50 -19.54
CA GLY A 58 -9.73 1.78 -20.60
C GLY A 58 -10.05 0.56 -21.47
N CYS A 59 -11.34 0.33 -21.74
CA CYS A 59 -11.84 -0.85 -22.44
C CYS A 59 -11.32 -0.99 -23.88
N HIS A 60 -11.13 0.11 -24.61
CA HIS A 60 -10.67 0.08 -26.01
C HIS A 60 -9.19 0.39 -26.17
N ARG A 61 -8.70 1.40 -25.44
CA ARG A 61 -7.33 1.94 -25.60
C ARG A 61 -6.43 1.74 -24.38
N GLY A 62 -6.93 1.09 -23.33
CA GLY A 62 -6.20 0.86 -22.09
C GLY A 62 -5.14 -0.24 -22.22
N PHE A 63 -4.06 -0.12 -21.46
CA PHE A 63 -3.01 -1.14 -21.38
C PHE A 63 -3.55 -2.54 -21.06
N ILE A 64 -4.43 -2.65 -20.05
CA ILE A 64 -5.01 -3.94 -19.62
C ILE A 64 -5.82 -4.59 -20.73
N SER A 65 -6.62 -3.81 -21.48
CA SER A 65 -7.40 -4.31 -22.61
C SER A 65 -6.51 -4.94 -23.69
N HIS A 66 -5.37 -4.30 -24.01
CA HIS A 66 -4.41 -4.86 -24.95
C HIS A 66 -3.68 -6.08 -24.39
N LEU A 67 -3.29 -6.03 -23.11
CA LEU A 67 -2.59 -7.15 -22.48
C LEU A 67 -3.48 -8.40 -22.45
N LYS A 68 -4.78 -8.26 -22.17
CA LYS A 68 -5.75 -9.36 -22.23
C LYS A 68 -5.89 -10.00 -23.61
N LYS A 69 -5.57 -9.30 -24.71
CA LYS A 69 -5.53 -9.91 -26.05
C LYS A 69 -4.35 -10.86 -26.22
N ILE A 70 -3.24 -10.62 -25.51
CA ILE A 70 -2.02 -11.43 -25.57
C ILE A 70 -2.01 -12.50 -24.48
N VAL A 71 -2.52 -12.15 -23.29
CA VAL A 71 -2.60 -12.99 -22.10
C VAL A 71 -4.03 -12.91 -21.55
N PRO A 72 -4.98 -13.72 -22.09
CA PRO A 72 -6.39 -13.63 -21.74
C PRO A 72 -6.68 -13.77 -20.24
N ASN A 73 -5.90 -14.63 -19.57
CA ASN A 73 -6.07 -14.98 -18.16
C ASN A 73 -5.31 -14.06 -17.19
N VAL A 74 -4.76 -12.93 -17.65
CA VAL A 74 -4.04 -12.00 -16.77
C VAL A 74 -4.98 -11.38 -15.74
N LEU A 75 -4.61 -11.47 -14.46
CA LEU A 75 -5.37 -10.83 -13.39
C LEU A 75 -5.09 -9.32 -13.41
N SER A 76 -6.14 -8.51 -13.49
CA SER A 76 -6.03 -7.06 -13.37
C SER A 76 -6.50 -6.61 -11.99
N ILE A 77 -5.62 -5.94 -11.27
CA ILE A 77 -5.90 -5.39 -9.95
C ILE A 77 -5.79 -3.87 -10.03
N HIS A 78 -6.72 -3.18 -9.40
CA HIS A 78 -6.56 -1.76 -9.12
C HIS A 78 -5.87 -1.62 -7.76
N CYS A 79 -4.76 -0.90 -7.73
CA CYS A 79 -3.91 -0.66 -6.58
C CYS A 79 -4.73 -0.38 -5.32
N VAL A 80 -4.53 -1.24 -4.31
CA VAL A 80 -5.30 -1.22 -3.06
C VAL A 80 -5.04 0.05 -2.25
N LEU A 81 -3.81 0.54 -2.29
CA LEU A 81 -3.43 1.80 -1.67
C LEU A 81 -4.11 2.97 -2.39
N HIS A 82 -4.12 2.97 -3.73
CA HIS A 82 -4.82 4.01 -4.49
C HIS A 82 -6.31 4.05 -4.16
N ARG A 83 -6.98 2.90 -4.18
CA ARG A 83 -8.39 2.79 -3.80
C ARG A 83 -8.66 3.21 -2.37
N GLN A 84 -7.83 2.77 -1.44
CA GLN A 84 -7.92 3.16 -0.03
C GLN A 84 -7.92 4.68 0.10
N HIS A 85 -7.01 5.36 -0.58
CA HIS A 85 -6.94 6.82 -0.56
C HIS A 85 -8.19 7.47 -1.15
N LEU A 86 -8.74 6.93 -2.24
CA LEU A 86 -10.02 7.41 -2.78
C LEU A 86 -11.14 7.31 -1.75
N VAL A 87 -11.20 6.21 -0.98
CA VAL A 87 -12.17 6.09 0.13
C VAL A 87 -11.92 7.14 1.20
N THR A 88 -10.67 7.37 1.62
CA THR A 88 -10.39 8.36 2.68
C THR A 88 -10.75 9.80 2.30
N ARG A 89 -10.86 10.10 1.01
CA ARG A 89 -11.28 11.43 0.53
C ARG A 89 -12.78 11.62 0.58
N ARG A 90 -13.56 10.59 0.87
CA ARG A 90 -15.01 10.66 0.94
C ARG A 90 -15.48 11.21 2.28
N LEU A 91 -15.47 12.54 2.39
CA LEU A 91 -15.91 13.28 3.56
C LEU A 91 -17.30 13.90 3.30
N SER A 92 -18.08 14.09 4.37
CA SER A 92 -19.26 14.96 4.31
C SER A 92 -18.82 16.42 4.07
N PRO A 93 -19.70 17.31 3.56
CA PRO A 93 -19.35 18.73 3.36
C PRO A 93 -18.77 19.38 4.62
N ARG A 94 -19.39 19.12 5.79
CA ARG A 94 -18.92 19.56 7.10
C ARG A 94 -17.52 19.07 7.43
N LEU A 95 -17.26 17.77 7.33
CA LEU A 95 -15.94 17.21 7.65
C LEU A 95 -14.86 17.65 6.66
N ASN A 96 -15.23 17.87 5.39
CA ASN A 96 -14.33 18.41 4.39
C ASN A 96 -13.95 19.86 4.70
N GLU A 97 -14.91 20.69 5.09
CA GLU A 97 -14.67 22.08 5.55
C GLU A 97 -13.71 22.10 6.75
N SER A 98 -13.98 21.30 7.78
CA SER A 98 -13.10 21.15 8.95
C SER A 98 -11.68 20.74 8.56
N LEU A 99 -11.53 19.82 7.59
CA LEU A 99 -10.23 19.44 7.06
C LEU A 99 -9.55 20.59 6.29
N GLN A 100 -10.28 21.41 5.55
CA GLN A 100 -9.71 22.57 4.84
C GLN A 100 -9.17 23.63 5.81
N TYR A 101 -9.83 23.85 6.96
CA TYR A 101 -9.28 24.72 8.00
C TYR A 101 -7.95 24.20 8.54
N VAL A 102 -7.86 22.90 8.84
CA VAL A 102 -6.61 22.26 9.27
C VAL A 102 -5.51 22.41 8.20
N ILE A 103 -5.84 22.18 6.92
CA ILE A 103 -4.88 22.35 5.82
C ILE A 103 -4.40 23.80 5.73
N SER A 104 -5.31 24.76 5.86
CA SER A 104 -5.00 26.19 5.81
C SER A 104 -4.08 26.62 6.96
N ALA A 105 -4.37 26.17 8.18
CA ALA A 105 -3.55 26.39 9.36
C ALA A 105 -2.15 25.80 9.19
N VAL A 106 -2.07 24.54 8.76
CA VAL A 106 -0.80 23.89 8.47
C VAL A 106 -0.02 24.66 7.40
N ASN A 107 -0.66 25.10 6.31
CA ASN A 107 0.00 25.87 5.26
C ASN A 107 0.52 27.23 5.76
N LYS A 108 -0.20 27.91 6.66
CA LYS A 108 0.28 29.15 7.30
C LYS A 108 1.51 28.91 8.16
N ILE A 109 1.47 27.90 9.04
CA ILE A 109 2.64 27.49 9.85
C ILE A 109 3.81 27.15 8.93
N LYS A 110 3.55 26.34 7.90
CA LYS A 110 4.55 25.97 6.89
C LYS A 110 5.21 27.20 6.26
N ASN A 111 4.42 28.19 5.85
CA ASN A 111 4.90 29.41 5.21
C ASN A 111 5.68 30.33 6.17
N PHE A 112 5.34 30.35 7.45
CA PHE A 112 6.07 31.11 8.47
C PHE A 112 7.48 30.54 8.74
N PHE A 113 7.65 29.22 8.64
CA PHE A 113 8.90 28.51 8.95
C PHE A 113 9.81 28.22 7.73
N VAL A 114 9.57 28.84 6.57
CA VAL A 114 10.20 28.46 5.28
C VAL A 114 11.74 28.56 5.24
N SER A 115 12.40 29.36 6.09
CA SER A 115 13.87 29.44 6.08
C SER A 115 14.56 28.24 6.78
N TYR A 116 13.95 27.65 7.81
CA TYR A 116 14.57 26.55 8.59
C TYR A 116 13.99 25.17 8.25
N VAL A 117 12.78 25.12 7.69
CA VAL A 117 11.97 23.89 7.63
C VAL A 117 11.82 23.32 6.22
N MET A 118 12.42 23.90 5.16
CA MET A 118 12.52 23.23 3.84
C MET A 118 13.19 21.84 3.91
N LYS A 119 13.94 21.55 4.98
CA LYS A 119 14.56 20.23 5.27
C LYS A 119 13.61 19.25 5.97
N ILE A 120 12.60 19.74 6.70
CA ILE A 120 11.62 18.96 7.47
C ILE A 120 10.30 18.81 6.69
N MET A 121 9.87 19.84 5.99
CA MET A 121 8.57 19.94 5.31
C MET A 121 8.52 19.42 3.87
N LYS A 122 9.64 19.07 3.21
CA LYS A 122 9.55 18.32 1.94
C LYS A 122 8.84 16.96 2.10
N SER A 123 8.65 16.50 3.34
CA SER A 123 7.84 15.34 3.71
C SER A 123 6.34 15.62 3.88
N SER A 124 5.91 16.89 3.83
CA SER A 124 4.63 17.33 4.37
C SER A 124 3.52 17.56 3.33
N MET A 125 3.78 17.32 2.06
CA MET A 125 2.77 17.26 0.98
C MET A 125 3.02 16.06 0.05
N GLY A 126 3.48 14.95 0.65
CA GLY A 126 3.74 13.69 -0.03
C GLY A 126 2.54 12.77 0.10
N TYR A 127 1.71 12.76 -0.93
CA TYR A 127 0.90 11.60 -1.27
C TYR A 127 1.73 10.31 -1.14
N PHE A 128 1.13 9.30 -0.54
CA PHE A 128 1.54 7.89 -0.59
C PHE A 128 2.95 7.52 -0.10
N CYS A 129 2.96 6.55 0.81
CA CYS A 129 4.05 5.57 0.88
C CYS A 129 5.42 6.09 1.34
N THR A 130 5.55 6.46 2.62
CA THR A 130 6.84 6.32 3.30
C THR A 130 6.64 5.81 4.72
N ARG A 131 7.49 4.87 5.16
CA ARG A 131 7.60 4.29 6.52
C ARG A 131 7.93 5.33 7.62
N LYS A 132 7.62 6.61 7.42
CA LYS A 132 7.95 7.75 8.30
C LYS A 132 6.78 8.72 8.50
N SER A 133 5.53 8.29 8.27
CA SER A 133 4.33 9.10 8.53
C SER A 133 3.79 8.97 9.96
N ASP A 134 4.53 8.37 10.90
CA ASP A 134 4.05 8.07 12.26
C ASP A 134 3.78 9.31 13.13
N GLY A 135 4.32 10.49 12.79
CA GLY A 135 4.31 11.63 13.69
C GLY A 135 3.13 12.60 13.55
N TYR A 136 2.70 12.93 12.33
CA TYR A 136 2.08 14.25 12.09
C TYR A 136 0.60 14.39 12.49
N ARG A 137 -0.24 13.37 12.32
CA ARG A 137 -1.70 13.52 12.56
C ARG A 137 -2.11 13.35 14.02
N LYS A 138 -1.42 12.50 14.78
CA LYS A 138 -1.45 12.53 16.25
C LYS A 138 -0.81 13.82 16.78
N ARG A 139 0.32 14.28 16.20
CA ARG A 139 0.95 15.55 16.62
C ARG A 139 0.09 16.77 16.37
N PHE A 140 -0.68 16.85 15.28
CA PHE A 140 -1.50 18.04 15.03
C PHE A 140 -2.54 18.23 16.12
N PHE A 141 -3.28 17.18 16.47
CA PHE A 141 -4.27 17.30 17.55
C PHE A 141 -3.61 17.49 18.92
N GLN A 142 -2.47 16.84 19.19
CA GLN A 142 -1.68 17.09 20.40
C GLN A 142 -1.16 18.54 20.50
N LEU A 143 -0.97 19.21 19.37
CA LEU A 143 -0.52 20.60 19.28
C LEU A 143 -1.68 21.56 18.97
N PHE A 144 -2.94 21.10 19.06
CA PHE A 144 -4.09 21.85 18.56
C PHE A 144 -4.19 23.22 19.24
N ASP A 145 -4.10 23.26 20.57
CA ASP A 145 -4.18 24.51 21.33
C ASP A 145 -2.99 25.44 21.03
N SER A 146 -1.79 24.89 20.85
CA SER A 146 -0.61 25.67 20.43
C SER A 146 -0.76 26.24 19.02
N VAL A 147 -1.41 25.49 18.11
CA VAL A 147 -1.73 25.95 16.75
C VAL A 147 -2.75 27.08 16.81
N LEU A 148 -3.78 26.98 17.67
CA LEU A 148 -4.75 28.06 17.87
C LEU A 148 -4.07 29.32 18.38
N GLN A 149 -3.22 29.20 19.41
CA GLN A 149 -2.47 30.33 19.98
C GLN A 149 -1.58 31.01 18.93
N PHE A 150 -0.87 30.22 18.10
CA PHE A 150 -0.05 30.76 17.02
C PHE A 150 -0.86 31.53 15.96
N LEU A 151 -2.07 31.06 15.65
CA LEU A 151 -2.92 31.67 14.63
C LEU A 151 -3.75 32.84 15.15
N GLU A 152 -3.88 33.01 16.47
CA GLU A 152 -4.74 34.01 17.10
C GLU A 152 -4.39 35.44 16.67
N GLU A 153 -3.10 35.74 16.51
CA GLU A 153 -2.60 37.04 16.07
C GLU A 153 -2.63 37.23 14.54
N ASP A 154 -2.52 36.14 13.76
CA ASP A 154 -2.38 36.18 12.29
C ASP A 154 -3.70 35.97 11.53
N ASN A 155 -4.65 35.21 12.09
CA ASN A 155 -5.96 34.96 11.49
C ASN A 155 -7.00 34.49 12.51
N ALA A 156 -7.57 35.46 13.23
CA ALA A 156 -8.66 35.23 14.18
C ALA A 156 -9.85 34.43 13.61
N CYS A 157 -10.22 34.67 12.34
CA CYS A 157 -11.32 33.95 11.70
C CYS A 157 -11.02 32.45 11.54
N LEU A 158 -9.80 32.09 11.12
CA LEU A 158 -9.38 30.69 11.00
C LEU A 158 -9.27 30.03 12.38
N THR A 159 -8.74 30.74 13.37
CA THR A 159 -8.65 30.28 14.77
C THR A 159 -10.03 29.96 15.34
N GLU A 160 -11.00 30.85 15.13
CA GLU A 160 -12.37 30.65 15.61
C GLU A 160 -13.05 29.46 14.92
N ASN A 161 -12.92 29.37 13.59
CA ASN A 161 -13.46 28.23 12.86
C ASN A 161 -12.84 26.89 13.30
N LEU A 162 -11.54 26.85 13.62
CA LEU A 162 -10.90 25.66 14.18
C LEU A 162 -11.43 25.34 15.59
N ARG A 163 -11.60 26.33 16.47
CA ARG A 163 -12.20 26.13 17.80
C ARG A 163 -13.59 25.51 17.69
N ILE A 164 -14.46 26.09 16.84
CA ILE A 164 -15.81 25.58 16.59
C ILE A 164 -15.78 24.14 16.07
N ARG A 165 -14.80 23.80 15.23
CA ARG A 165 -14.66 22.47 14.61
C ARG A 165 -13.73 21.51 15.37
N LYS A 166 -13.38 21.77 16.64
CA LYS A 166 -12.43 20.94 17.41
C LYS A 166 -12.82 19.45 17.44
N ALA A 167 -14.10 19.15 17.66
CA ALA A 167 -14.62 17.78 17.66
C ALA A 167 -14.43 17.07 16.31
N ASP A 168 -14.70 17.76 15.20
CA ASP A 168 -14.52 17.20 13.85
C ASP A 168 -13.04 16.86 13.61
N VAL A 169 -12.14 17.75 14.03
CA VAL A 169 -10.70 17.55 13.90
C VAL A 169 -10.22 16.37 14.75
N ALA A 170 -10.73 16.24 15.98
CA ALA A 170 -10.41 15.11 16.86
C ALA A 170 -10.85 13.77 16.26
N TYR A 171 -12.10 13.70 15.79
CA TYR A 171 -12.65 12.54 15.10
C TYR A 171 -11.83 12.16 13.85
N LEU A 172 -11.50 13.14 13.00
CA LEU A 172 -10.70 12.90 11.80
C LEU A 172 -9.29 12.44 12.16
N ALA A 173 -8.65 13.01 13.20
CA ALA A 173 -7.32 12.62 13.64
C ALA A 173 -7.27 11.13 14.04
N ASP A 174 -8.24 10.67 14.84
CA ASP A 174 -8.37 9.27 15.23
C ASP A 174 -8.65 8.36 14.03
N LEU A 175 -9.58 8.73 13.15
CA LEU A 175 -9.92 7.95 11.96
C LEU A 175 -8.72 7.82 11.00
N TYR A 176 -7.99 8.91 10.76
CA TYR A 176 -6.80 8.89 9.92
C TYR A 176 -5.63 8.14 10.54
N PHE A 177 -5.54 8.09 11.87
CA PHE A 177 -4.61 7.21 12.55
C PHE A 177 -4.92 5.74 12.22
N MET A 178 -6.20 5.33 12.30
CA MET A 178 -6.62 3.98 11.94
C MET A 178 -6.38 3.65 10.46
N PHE A 179 -6.62 4.60 9.55
CA PHE A 179 -6.25 4.42 8.15
C PHE A 179 -4.75 4.21 7.95
N ASN A 180 -3.92 4.94 8.70
CA ASN A 180 -2.46 4.77 8.63
C ASN A 180 -2.04 3.38 9.14
N GLU A 181 -2.64 2.88 10.23
CA GLU A 181 -2.38 1.53 10.72
C GLU A 181 -2.77 0.44 9.71
N MET A 182 -3.91 0.60 9.03
CA MET A 182 -4.27 -0.28 7.92
C MET A 182 -3.27 -0.17 6.77
N ASN A 183 -2.85 1.04 6.41
CA ASN A 183 -1.87 1.25 5.34
C ASN A 183 -0.52 0.59 5.64
N LYS A 184 -0.06 0.57 6.91
CA LYS A 184 1.14 -0.17 7.30
C LYS A 184 1.02 -1.66 6.96
N GLN A 185 -0.14 -2.26 7.23
CA GLN A 185 -0.40 -3.68 6.90
C GLN A 185 -0.46 -3.92 5.37
N LEU A 186 -0.95 -2.94 4.60
CA LEU A 186 -0.98 -2.96 3.13
C LEU A 186 0.38 -2.57 2.48
N LEU A 187 1.42 -2.29 3.29
CA LEU A 187 2.76 -1.90 2.85
C LEU A 187 3.83 -2.94 3.20
N THR A 188 3.44 -4.07 3.78
CA THR A 188 4.36 -5.13 4.22
C THR A 188 5.01 -5.85 3.02
N GLU A 189 6.25 -6.33 3.19
CA GLU A 189 7.07 -6.95 2.12
C GLU A 189 6.55 -8.33 1.64
N ASP A 190 5.61 -8.91 2.39
CA ASP A 190 4.99 -10.21 2.19
C ASP A 190 3.49 -10.11 1.86
N LEU A 191 3.02 -8.92 1.45
CA LEU A 191 1.65 -8.68 1.07
C LEU A 191 1.27 -9.53 -0.15
N ASN A 192 0.18 -10.28 -0.04
CA ASN A 192 -0.44 -11.02 -1.13
C ASN A 192 -1.96 -10.72 -1.16
N LEU A 193 -2.69 -11.31 -2.11
CA LEU A 193 -4.12 -11.03 -2.25
C LEU A 193 -4.95 -11.54 -1.07
N ILE A 194 -4.54 -12.66 -0.45
CA ILE A 194 -5.17 -13.26 0.73
C ILE A 194 -5.08 -12.30 1.93
N LYS A 195 -3.87 -11.86 2.27
CA LYS A 195 -3.60 -10.88 3.34
C LYS A 195 -4.32 -9.56 3.07
N THR A 196 -4.31 -9.10 1.82
CA THR A 196 -5.02 -7.88 1.44
C THR A 196 -6.52 -8.00 1.70
N LYS A 197 -7.16 -9.08 1.25
CA LYS A 197 -8.57 -9.34 1.51
C LYS A 197 -8.86 -9.32 3.02
N SER A 198 -8.05 -10.03 3.81
CA SER A 198 -8.17 -10.06 5.27
C SER A 198 -8.07 -8.67 5.92
N VAL A 199 -7.06 -7.87 5.55
CA VAL A 199 -6.86 -6.50 6.08
C VAL A 199 -8.04 -5.59 5.75
N ILE A 200 -8.52 -5.61 4.50
CA ILE A 200 -9.66 -4.78 4.08
C ILE A 200 -10.95 -5.23 4.78
N SER A 201 -11.24 -6.53 4.82
CA SER A 201 -12.40 -7.09 5.53
C SER A 201 -12.39 -6.72 7.01
N ALA A 202 -11.25 -6.87 7.68
CA ALA A 202 -11.11 -6.51 9.09
C ALA A 202 -11.36 -5.01 9.33
N PHE A 203 -10.87 -4.13 8.46
CA PHE A 203 -11.11 -2.70 8.57
C PHE A 203 -12.58 -2.34 8.32
N MET A 204 -13.25 -2.97 7.35
CA MET A 204 -14.69 -2.79 7.13
C MET A 204 -15.51 -3.22 8.35
N SER A 205 -15.21 -4.38 8.93
CA SER A 205 -15.85 -4.84 10.17
C SER A 205 -15.63 -3.84 11.32
N LYS A 206 -14.44 -3.24 11.43
CA LYS A 206 -14.16 -2.17 12.40
C LYS A 206 -15.04 -0.94 12.17
N LEU A 207 -15.25 -0.49 10.93
CA LEU A 207 -16.13 0.65 10.64
C LEU A 207 -17.58 0.39 11.11
N LEU A 208 -18.11 -0.80 10.88
CA LEU A 208 -19.44 -1.18 11.38
C LEU A 208 -19.48 -1.24 12.91
N LEU A 209 -18.45 -1.80 13.53
CA LEU A 209 -18.32 -1.85 14.98
C LEU A 209 -18.30 -0.43 15.58
N PHE A 210 -17.52 0.49 15.01
CA PHE A 210 -17.44 1.88 15.46
C PHE A 210 -18.79 2.58 15.30
N LYS A 211 -19.48 2.40 14.17
CA LYS A 211 -20.83 2.94 13.98
C LYS A 211 -21.81 2.48 15.07
N ARG A 212 -21.76 1.20 15.46
CA ARG A 212 -22.60 0.64 16.54
C ARG A 212 -22.22 1.23 17.90
N ARG A 213 -20.92 1.31 18.22
CA ARG A 213 -20.44 1.87 19.49
C ARG A 213 -20.77 3.35 19.65
N PHE A 214 -20.68 4.14 18.58
CA PHE A 214 -21.12 5.54 18.59
C PHE A 214 -22.61 5.66 18.94
N ALA A 215 -23.46 4.74 18.47
CA ALA A 215 -24.88 4.72 18.81
C ALA A 215 -25.13 4.47 20.31
N MET A 216 -24.21 3.75 20.97
CA MET A 216 -24.25 3.48 22.41
C MET A 216 -23.53 4.56 23.23
N GLY A 217 -23.05 5.64 22.60
CA GLY A 217 -22.26 6.68 23.25
C GLY A 217 -20.83 6.27 23.63
N GLU A 218 -20.39 5.08 23.22
CA GLU A 218 -19.07 4.52 23.50
C GLU A 218 -18.05 4.94 22.43
N LEU A 219 -17.11 5.81 22.80
CA LEU A 219 -16.13 6.39 21.87
C LEU A 219 -14.70 5.93 22.14
N CYS A 220 -14.48 4.87 22.91
CA CYS A 220 -13.17 4.48 23.45
C CYS A 220 -12.06 4.25 22.39
N GLN A 221 -12.42 3.99 21.14
CA GLN A 221 -11.47 3.81 20.03
C GLN A 221 -11.03 5.13 19.40
N PHE A 222 -11.70 6.24 19.75
CA PHE A 222 -11.45 7.61 19.31
C PHE A 222 -10.98 8.44 20.51
N GLN A 223 -9.71 8.27 20.88
CA GLN A 223 -9.14 8.83 22.11
C GLN A 223 -9.17 10.37 22.11
N ASN A 224 -8.84 11.01 20.99
CA ASN A 224 -8.89 12.46 20.87
C ASN A 224 -10.34 12.95 21.00
N LEU A 225 -11.29 12.25 20.38
CA LEU A 225 -12.71 12.62 20.47
C LEU A 225 -13.27 12.44 21.90
N VAL A 226 -12.80 11.41 22.63
CA VAL A 226 -13.16 11.21 24.05
C VAL A 226 -12.66 12.37 24.91
N GLU A 227 -11.45 12.87 24.66
CA GLU A 227 -10.92 14.05 25.37
C GLU A 227 -11.80 15.29 25.12
N VAL A 228 -12.13 15.57 23.85
CA VAL A 228 -13.03 16.69 23.49
C VAL A 228 -14.44 16.51 24.06
N LYS A 229 -14.93 15.27 24.16
CA LYS A 229 -16.23 14.97 24.79
C LYS A 229 -16.20 15.28 26.29
N LYS A 230 -15.10 15.00 26.99
CA LYS A 230 -14.93 15.37 28.41
C LYS A 230 -14.91 16.88 28.62
N GLU A 231 -14.45 17.64 27.63
CA GLU A 231 -14.50 19.11 27.60
C GLU A 231 -15.91 19.67 27.31
N GLY A 232 -16.91 18.81 27.05
CA GLY A 232 -18.29 19.23 26.77
C GLY A 232 -18.52 19.75 25.35
N GLN A 233 -17.57 19.55 24.42
CA GLN A 233 -17.63 20.10 23.06
C GLN A 233 -18.13 19.11 21.99
N VAL A 234 -18.69 17.97 22.41
CA VAL A 234 -19.26 16.97 21.48
C VAL A 234 -20.75 16.85 21.74
N SER A 235 -21.55 17.23 20.73
CA SER A 235 -23.01 17.12 20.76
C SER A 235 -23.49 15.79 20.19
N ASP A 236 -24.74 15.42 20.47
CA ASP A 236 -25.38 14.22 19.89
C ASP A 236 -25.50 14.31 18.36
N ALA A 237 -25.68 15.52 17.82
CA ALA A 237 -25.68 15.77 16.38
C ALA A 237 -24.31 15.46 15.74
N ASP A 238 -23.21 15.72 16.45
CA ASP A 238 -21.87 15.37 15.99
C ASP A 238 -21.68 13.85 15.94
N VAL A 239 -22.13 13.16 16.99
CA VAL A 239 -22.08 11.69 17.06
C VAL A 239 -22.84 11.08 15.88
N GLU A 240 -24.03 11.58 15.56
CA GLU A 240 -24.79 11.07 14.41
C GLU A 240 -24.10 11.37 13.07
N ALA A 241 -23.58 12.58 12.88
CA ALA A 241 -22.83 12.93 11.67
C ALA A 241 -21.61 12.01 11.47
N TYR A 242 -20.90 11.65 12.55
CA TYR A 242 -19.79 10.70 12.48
C TYR A 242 -20.23 9.28 12.16
N ARG A 243 -21.40 8.83 12.66
CA ARG A 243 -21.98 7.51 12.32
C ARG A 243 -22.35 7.41 10.86
N GLU A 244 -22.97 8.44 10.30
CA GLU A 244 -23.30 8.51 8.88
C GLU A 244 -22.04 8.50 8.01
N HIS A 245 -21.01 9.22 8.42
CA HIS A 245 -19.73 9.21 7.75
C HIS A 245 -19.07 7.81 7.77
N LEU A 246 -19.05 7.13 8.92
CA LEU A 246 -18.54 5.75 9.03
C LEU A 246 -19.30 4.78 8.12
N GLN A 247 -20.64 4.93 8.00
CA GLN A 247 -21.44 4.14 7.07
C GLN A 247 -21.08 4.43 5.61
N THR A 248 -20.91 5.71 5.27
CA THR A 248 -20.53 6.13 3.92
C THR A 248 -19.18 5.56 3.53
N LEU A 249 -18.20 5.59 4.43
CA LEU A 249 -16.90 4.97 4.24
C LEU A 249 -17.02 3.46 4.03
N HIS A 250 -17.81 2.78 4.87
CA HIS A 250 -18.05 1.34 4.71
C HIS A 250 -18.62 1.00 3.34
N ASN A 251 -19.62 1.74 2.87
CA ASN A 251 -20.24 1.53 1.56
C ASN A 251 -19.24 1.78 0.41
N ASP A 252 -18.40 2.80 0.55
CA ASP A 252 -17.37 3.11 -0.46
C ASP A 252 -16.27 2.03 -0.47
N PHE A 253 -15.88 1.47 0.69
CA PHE A 253 -15.02 0.28 0.75
C PHE A 253 -15.66 -0.92 0.05
N ALA A 254 -16.92 -1.22 0.37
CA ALA A 254 -17.64 -2.35 -0.22
C ALA A 254 -17.68 -2.26 -1.76
N SER A 255 -18.03 -1.08 -2.29
CA SER A 255 -18.07 -0.84 -3.74
C SER A 255 -16.68 -0.86 -4.37
N ARG A 256 -15.69 -0.15 -3.82
CA ARG A 256 -14.37 -0.04 -4.45
C ARG A 256 -13.55 -1.31 -4.35
N PHE A 257 -13.76 -2.13 -3.33
CA PHE A 257 -13.02 -3.36 -3.11
C PHE A 257 -13.82 -4.62 -3.47
N GLU A 258 -14.99 -4.48 -4.10
CA GLU A 258 -15.86 -5.59 -4.50
C GLU A 258 -15.09 -6.73 -5.17
N ASN A 259 -14.27 -6.43 -6.18
CA ASN A 259 -13.49 -7.44 -6.92
C ASN A 259 -12.38 -8.13 -6.11
N ILE A 260 -12.05 -7.68 -4.91
CA ILE A 260 -11.14 -8.37 -3.99
C ILE A 260 -11.97 -9.11 -2.93
N LEU A 261 -13.06 -8.50 -2.47
CA LEU A 261 -13.92 -9.06 -1.42
C LEU A 261 -14.78 -10.22 -1.92
N SER A 262 -15.28 -10.17 -3.15
CA SER A 262 -16.11 -11.21 -3.78
C SER A 262 -15.36 -12.48 -4.11
N VAL A 263 -14.03 -12.44 -4.04
CA VAL A 263 -13.19 -13.53 -4.46
C VAL A 263 -13.20 -14.67 -3.45
N VAL A 264 -13.71 -15.82 -3.84
CA VAL A 264 -13.65 -17.05 -3.04
C VAL A 264 -12.23 -17.61 -3.13
N ILE A 265 -11.57 -17.72 -1.98
CA ILE A 265 -10.26 -18.36 -1.87
C ILE A 265 -10.55 -19.75 -1.30
N PRO A 266 -10.26 -20.84 -2.04
CA PRO A 266 -10.48 -22.18 -1.53
C PRO A 266 -9.72 -22.41 -0.23
N ASP A 267 -10.34 -23.11 0.72
CA ASP A 267 -9.75 -23.34 2.05
C ASP A 267 -8.41 -24.07 1.93
N TRP A 268 -8.29 -24.97 0.95
CA TRP A 268 -7.05 -25.70 0.71
C TRP A 268 -5.88 -24.79 0.31
N VAL A 269 -6.12 -23.58 -0.21
CA VAL A 269 -5.04 -22.61 -0.49
C VAL A 269 -4.41 -22.08 0.80
N ILE A 270 -5.20 -21.94 1.87
CA ILE A 270 -4.71 -21.48 3.18
C ILE A 270 -4.19 -22.68 3.98
N ASN A 271 -4.93 -23.78 3.95
CA ASN A 271 -4.58 -25.05 4.59
C ASN A 271 -4.59 -26.18 3.55
N PRO A 272 -3.44 -26.52 2.94
CA PRO A 272 -3.32 -27.57 1.90
C PRO A 272 -3.94 -28.93 2.27
N PHE A 273 -4.16 -29.20 3.56
CA PHE A 273 -4.73 -30.43 4.09
C PHE A 273 -6.22 -30.29 4.49
N ALA A 274 -6.92 -29.26 4.01
CA ALA A 274 -8.36 -29.09 4.16
C ALA A 274 -9.17 -30.02 3.22
N SER A 275 -10.48 -30.04 3.38
CA SER A 275 -11.39 -30.78 2.49
C SER A 275 -11.31 -30.25 1.04
N ILE A 276 -11.48 -31.16 0.08
CA ILE A 276 -11.36 -30.91 -1.37
C ILE A 276 -12.59 -31.41 -2.16
N GLU A 277 -13.68 -31.75 -1.48
CA GLU A 277 -14.85 -32.42 -2.07
C GLU A 277 -15.52 -31.61 -3.20
N ASP A 278 -15.49 -30.27 -3.11
CA ASP A 278 -16.14 -29.36 -4.06
C ASP A 278 -15.25 -28.96 -5.26
N GLU A 279 -14.03 -29.49 -5.36
CA GLU A 279 -13.04 -29.11 -6.39
C GLU A 279 -13.13 -29.94 -7.67
N GLU A 280 -12.55 -29.43 -8.75
CA GLU A 280 -12.44 -30.15 -10.02
C GLU A 280 -11.62 -31.44 -9.86
N ILE A 281 -12.02 -32.54 -10.52
CA ILE A 281 -11.35 -33.85 -10.44
C ILE A 281 -9.84 -33.74 -10.70
N SER A 282 -9.44 -32.91 -11.67
CA SER A 282 -8.03 -32.68 -12.01
C SER A 282 -7.22 -32.09 -10.84
N LEU A 283 -7.83 -31.19 -10.06
CA LEU A 283 -7.23 -30.62 -8.85
C LEU A 283 -7.28 -31.61 -7.70
N GLN A 284 -8.38 -32.35 -7.54
CA GLN A 284 -8.53 -33.33 -6.48
C GLN A 284 -7.43 -34.40 -6.53
N LEU A 285 -7.10 -34.92 -7.71
CA LEU A 285 -6.05 -35.93 -7.87
C LEU A 285 -4.69 -35.42 -7.37
N GLU A 286 -4.24 -34.25 -7.83
CA GLU A 286 -2.97 -33.68 -7.37
C GLU A 286 -3.01 -33.29 -5.88
N LEU A 287 -4.15 -32.83 -5.37
CA LEU A 287 -4.30 -32.50 -3.95
C LEU A 287 -4.25 -33.75 -3.07
N LEU A 288 -4.81 -34.88 -3.50
CA LEU A 288 -4.71 -36.16 -2.78
C LEU A 288 -3.26 -36.64 -2.69
N ASP A 289 -2.50 -36.53 -3.78
CA ASP A 289 -1.08 -36.87 -3.80
C ASP A 289 -0.28 -35.94 -2.86
N LEU A 290 -0.57 -34.64 -2.90
CA LEU A 290 0.04 -33.65 -2.02
C LEU A 290 -0.29 -33.90 -0.55
N GLN A 291 -1.54 -34.21 -0.24
CA GLN A 291 -2.01 -34.46 1.13
C GLN A 291 -1.45 -35.76 1.72
N SER A 292 -1.18 -36.76 0.87
CA SER A 292 -0.54 -38.02 1.25
C SER A 292 0.97 -37.90 1.45
N ASN A 293 1.58 -36.78 1.03
CA ASN A 293 3.01 -36.56 1.15
C ASN A 293 3.42 -36.18 2.59
N ALA A 294 3.93 -37.18 3.33
CA ALA A 294 4.35 -37.02 4.71
C ALA A 294 5.49 -36.00 4.92
N GLU A 295 6.34 -35.76 3.92
CA GLU A 295 7.45 -34.80 4.02
C GLU A 295 6.98 -33.34 3.95
N LEU A 296 5.85 -33.09 3.28
CA LEU A 296 5.29 -31.75 3.09
C LEU A 296 4.51 -31.28 4.32
N LYS A 297 3.86 -32.21 5.03
CA LYS A 297 3.04 -31.91 6.22
C LYS A 297 3.74 -31.07 7.30
N PRO A 298 4.97 -31.41 7.77
CA PRO A 298 5.64 -30.58 8.78
C PRO A 298 6.03 -29.20 8.27
N ARG A 299 6.22 -29.02 6.95
CA ARG A 299 6.64 -27.75 6.36
C ARG A 299 5.53 -26.68 6.40
N LEU A 300 4.26 -27.08 6.55
CA LEU A 300 3.16 -26.14 6.74
C LEU A 300 3.28 -25.35 8.05
N ALA A 301 3.95 -25.89 9.07
CA ALA A 301 4.19 -25.20 10.33
C ALA A 301 5.05 -23.93 10.15
N GLU A 302 5.81 -23.82 9.04
CA GLU A 302 6.58 -22.63 8.71
C GLU A 302 5.75 -21.52 8.03
N GLY A 303 4.48 -21.78 7.75
CA GLY A 303 3.52 -20.86 7.13
C GLY A 303 3.13 -21.26 5.70
N ASP A 304 1.88 -20.98 5.36
CA ASP A 304 1.23 -21.23 4.05
C ASP A 304 2.07 -20.71 2.86
N GLN A 305 2.53 -19.46 2.93
CA GLN A 305 3.27 -18.84 1.84
C GLN A 305 4.63 -19.52 1.62
N ARG A 306 5.32 -19.95 2.68
CA ARG A 306 6.59 -20.69 2.55
C ARG A 306 6.35 -22.09 2.03
N PHE A 307 5.30 -22.75 2.51
CA PHE A 307 4.88 -24.06 2.04
C PHE A 307 4.70 -24.08 0.52
N TRP A 308 3.94 -23.14 -0.03
CA TRP A 308 3.64 -23.11 -1.46
C TRP A 308 4.83 -22.68 -2.34
N LEU A 309 5.77 -21.88 -1.81
CA LEU A 309 6.92 -21.37 -2.57
C LEU A 309 8.10 -22.34 -2.65
N GLN A 310 7.93 -23.58 -2.18
CA GLN A 310 8.93 -24.64 -2.31
C GLN A 310 9.17 -25.01 -3.78
N LYS A 311 10.43 -25.23 -4.15
CA LYS A 311 10.82 -25.51 -5.56
C LYS A 311 10.16 -26.76 -6.14
N GLN A 312 9.87 -27.75 -5.30
CA GLN A 312 9.24 -29.02 -5.70
C GLN A 312 7.75 -28.89 -6.03
N ILE A 313 7.04 -27.93 -5.44
CA ILE A 313 5.58 -27.82 -5.59
C ILE A 313 5.17 -27.56 -7.05
N PRO A 314 5.76 -26.59 -7.78
CA PRO A 314 5.41 -26.36 -9.19
C PRO A 314 5.71 -27.53 -10.13
N VAL A 315 6.58 -28.46 -9.72
CA VAL A 315 7.03 -29.59 -10.54
C VAL A 315 6.16 -30.81 -10.29
N LEU A 316 5.87 -31.10 -9.01
CA LEU A 316 5.10 -32.26 -8.61
C LEU A 316 3.59 -32.03 -8.72
N TYR A 317 3.13 -30.80 -8.48
CA TYR A 317 1.70 -30.44 -8.44
C TYR A 317 1.43 -29.21 -9.33
N PRO A 318 1.65 -29.32 -10.66
CA PRO A 318 1.57 -28.19 -11.58
C PRO A 318 0.16 -27.57 -11.69
N THR A 319 -0.90 -28.37 -11.58
CA THR A 319 -2.29 -27.91 -11.68
C THR A 319 -2.69 -27.16 -10.42
N VAL A 320 -2.37 -27.70 -9.24
CA VAL A 320 -2.54 -27.04 -7.93
C VAL A 320 -1.76 -25.73 -7.89
N TRP A 321 -0.50 -25.76 -8.31
CA TRP A 321 0.35 -24.57 -8.38
C TRP A 321 -0.23 -23.50 -9.32
N ALA A 322 -0.86 -23.89 -10.42
CA ALA A 322 -1.46 -22.95 -11.37
C ALA A 322 -2.58 -22.09 -10.76
N VAL A 323 -3.28 -22.62 -9.75
CA VAL A 323 -4.28 -21.91 -8.94
C VAL A 323 -3.61 -21.06 -7.87
N VAL A 324 -2.79 -21.68 -7.01
CA VAL A 324 -2.14 -21.04 -5.85
C VAL A 324 -1.31 -19.81 -6.22
N LYS A 325 -0.57 -19.90 -7.33
CA LYS A 325 0.33 -18.84 -7.78
C LYS A 325 -0.42 -17.51 -8.03
N ARG A 326 -1.72 -17.56 -8.35
CA ARG A 326 -2.57 -16.36 -8.55
C ARG A 326 -2.85 -15.65 -7.23
N TRP A 327 -2.94 -16.36 -6.10
CA TRP A 327 -3.23 -15.77 -4.80
C TRP A 327 -1.98 -15.20 -4.13
N LEU A 328 -0.85 -15.89 -4.28
CA LEU A 328 0.39 -15.57 -3.57
C LEU A 328 1.28 -14.54 -4.28
N ILE A 329 1.30 -14.54 -5.61
CA ILE A 329 2.26 -13.72 -6.39
C ILE A 329 1.70 -12.35 -6.71
N CYS A 330 0.37 -12.22 -6.78
CA CYS A 330 -0.27 -10.96 -7.12
C CYS A 330 -0.03 -9.93 -6.02
N LEU A 331 0.85 -8.97 -6.30
CA LEU A 331 1.07 -7.81 -5.46
C LEU A 331 0.00 -6.76 -5.78
N PRO A 332 -0.96 -6.50 -4.88
CA PRO A 332 -2.08 -5.63 -5.18
C PRO A 332 -1.75 -4.15 -4.93
N SER A 333 -0.52 -3.83 -4.50
CA SER A 333 -0.08 -2.45 -4.21
C SER A 333 1.06 -2.00 -5.13
N SER A 334 1.05 -0.71 -5.48
CA SER A 334 2.16 -0.03 -6.16
C SER A 334 3.21 0.48 -5.16
N SER A 335 3.22 -0.01 -3.92
CA SER A 335 4.01 0.57 -2.83
C SER A 335 5.50 0.66 -3.13
N LEU A 336 6.08 -0.38 -3.71
CA LEU A 336 7.50 -0.38 -4.10
C LEU A 336 7.80 0.58 -5.24
N VAL A 337 6.82 0.83 -6.11
CA VAL A 337 6.89 1.84 -7.17
C VAL A 337 6.93 3.22 -6.56
N GLU A 338 5.98 3.51 -5.68
CA GLU A 338 5.87 4.80 -5.00
C GLU A 338 7.09 5.05 -4.10
N CYS A 339 7.55 4.04 -3.35
CA CYS A 339 8.80 4.09 -2.58
C CYS A 339 9.99 4.42 -3.49
N ALA A 340 10.12 3.74 -4.63
CA ALA A 340 11.20 4.00 -5.56
C ALA A 340 11.10 5.40 -6.19
N PHE A 341 9.91 5.87 -6.54
CA PHE A 341 9.73 7.24 -7.05
C PHE A 341 9.99 8.30 -5.98
N SER A 342 9.64 8.04 -4.72
CA SER A 342 10.02 8.90 -3.59
C SER A 342 11.53 8.98 -3.45
N VAL A 343 12.22 7.84 -3.55
CA VAL A 343 13.68 7.78 -3.56
C VAL A 343 14.26 8.56 -4.74
N VAL A 344 13.69 8.42 -5.94
CA VAL A 344 14.10 9.17 -7.13
C VAL A 344 13.92 10.67 -6.90
N THR A 345 12.80 11.11 -6.32
CA THR A 345 12.52 12.52 -6.02
C THR A 345 13.49 13.09 -4.98
N ASP A 346 13.81 12.31 -3.94
CA ASP A 346 14.82 12.65 -2.93
C ASP A 346 16.24 12.73 -3.52
N LEU A 347 16.59 11.83 -4.45
CA LEU A 347 17.89 11.81 -5.09
C LEU A 347 18.04 12.95 -6.10
N ILE A 348 17.00 13.24 -6.88
CA ILE A 348 16.96 14.35 -7.85
C ILE A 348 17.10 15.70 -7.13
N THR A 349 16.46 15.87 -5.97
CA THR A 349 16.54 17.11 -5.19
C THR A 349 17.87 17.33 -4.48
N LYS A 350 18.69 16.28 -4.28
CA LYS A 350 19.99 16.37 -3.57
C LYS A 350 21.21 16.32 -4.49
N LYS A 351 21.15 15.66 -5.66
CA LYS A 351 22.29 15.49 -6.57
C LYS A 351 21.87 15.71 -8.03
N ARG A 352 22.32 16.80 -8.65
CA ARG A 352 21.99 17.29 -10.00
C ARG A 352 22.42 16.40 -11.19
N ASN A 353 22.75 15.12 -11.02
CA ASN A 353 23.18 14.23 -12.12
C ASN A 353 22.15 13.13 -12.43
N TRP A 354 21.23 13.47 -13.33
CA TRP A 354 20.09 12.64 -13.77
C TRP A 354 20.45 11.27 -14.38
N LEU A 355 21.69 11.08 -14.86
CA LEU A 355 22.01 9.96 -15.77
C LEU A 355 22.68 8.74 -15.13
N GLN A 356 23.17 8.83 -13.89
CA GLN A 356 23.98 7.75 -13.31
C GLN A 356 23.30 6.93 -12.19
N PHE A 357 22.24 7.40 -11.54
CA PHE A 357 21.69 6.71 -10.37
C PHE A 357 21.03 5.35 -10.68
N VAL A 358 20.38 5.21 -11.84
CA VAL A 358 19.84 3.91 -12.30
C VAL A 358 20.98 2.95 -12.65
N LYS A 359 22.07 3.46 -13.24
CA LYS A 359 23.22 2.67 -13.67
C LYS A 359 24.12 2.23 -12.49
N ARG A 360 24.25 3.07 -11.46
CA ARG A 360 25.04 2.79 -10.24
C ARG A 360 24.35 1.85 -9.25
N GLY A 361 23.06 1.61 -9.41
CA GLY A 361 22.29 0.72 -8.52
C GLY A 361 21.80 1.38 -7.24
N ASP A 362 21.93 2.71 -7.09
CA ASP A 362 21.51 3.47 -5.90
C ASP A 362 20.02 3.26 -5.56
N LEU A 363 19.19 3.25 -6.60
CA LEU A 363 17.76 2.99 -6.47
C LEU A 363 17.48 1.57 -5.96
N ARG A 364 18.26 0.58 -6.43
CA ARG A 364 18.13 -0.82 -6.00
C ARG A 364 18.51 -0.94 -4.53
N LEU A 365 19.64 -0.37 -4.11
CA LEU A 365 20.08 -0.40 -2.71
C LEU A 365 19.07 0.21 -1.75
N ARG A 366 18.44 1.33 -2.12
CA ARG A 366 17.45 2.01 -1.25
C ARG A 366 16.08 1.36 -1.18
N VAL A 367 15.71 0.57 -2.20
CA VAL A 367 14.38 -0.05 -2.29
C VAL A 367 14.43 -1.52 -1.84
N THR A 368 15.61 -2.13 -1.72
CA THR A 368 15.75 -3.50 -1.21
C THR A 368 15.95 -3.53 0.30
N SER A 369 15.39 -4.54 0.96
CA SER A 369 15.74 -4.96 2.33
C SER A 369 17.08 -5.73 2.41
N ILE A 370 17.82 -5.82 1.30
CA ILE A 370 19.12 -6.49 1.24
C ILE A 370 20.16 -5.59 1.88
N SER A 371 20.71 -6.01 3.02
CA SER A 371 21.90 -5.41 3.58
C SER A 371 23.10 -5.75 2.68
N PRO A 372 23.82 -4.75 2.13
CA PRO A 372 25.09 -5.02 1.47
C PRO A 372 26.07 -5.59 2.51
N ASN A 373 26.78 -6.65 2.16
CA ASN A 373 27.84 -7.19 3.01
C ASN A 373 29.07 -6.27 2.88
N ILE A 374 29.08 -5.20 3.67
CA ILE A 374 30.10 -4.15 3.65
C ILE A 374 31.47 -4.74 3.99
N ASP A 375 31.53 -5.67 4.95
CA ASP A 375 32.79 -6.30 5.37
C ASP A 375 33.46 -7.07 4.22
N LYS A 376 32.67 -7.78 3.41
CA LYS A 376 33.18 -8.47 2.22
C LYS A 376 33.71 -7.48 1.17
N LEU A 377 33.01 -6.36 0.98
CA LEU A 377 33.42 -5.28 0.05
C LEU A 377 34.72 -4.62 0.50
N VAL A 378 34.83 -4.28 1.79
CA VAL A 378 36.04 -3.68 2.37
C VAL A 378 37.23 -4.64 2.26
N ARG A 379 37.04 -5.92 2.59
CA ARG A 379 38.10 -6.95 2.44
C ARG A 379 38.55 -7.11 0.99
N SER A 380 37.65 -7.00 0.01
CA SER A 380 38.01 -7.11 -1.41
C SER A 380 38.80 -5.91 -1.95
N GLN A 381 38.75 -4.74 -1.28
CA GLN A 381 39.53 -3.56 -1.68
C GLN A 381 40.87 -3.42 -0.94
N LEU A 382 41.07 -4.17 0.14
CA LEU A 382 42.32 -4.17 0.92
C LEU A 382 43.38 -5.13 0.36
N CYS A 383 43.12 -5.83 -0.76
CA CYS A 383 43.98 -6.89 -1.30
C CYS A 383 44.83 -6.50 -2.54
N GLU A 384 45.00 -5.21 -2.86
CA GLU A 384 46.09 -4.82 -3.76
C GLU A 384 47.24 -4.17 -2.96
N PRO A 385 48.20 -4.95 -2.43
CA PRO A 385 49.48 -4.39 -2.06
C PRO A 385 50.17 -3.96 -3.35
N SER A 386 50.42 -2.66 -3.47
CA SER A 386 51.25 -2.06 -4.51
C SER A 386 52.65 -2.69 -4.48
N THR A 387 52.89 -3.65 -5.36
CA THR A 387 54.23 -4.13 -5.71
C THR A 387 54.85 -3.14 -6.71
N SER A 388 55.43 -2.06 -6.20
CA SER A 388 56.45 -1.31 -6.93
C SER A 388 57.83 -1.75 -6.42
N ARG A 389 58.59 -2.37 -7.32
CA ARG A 389 60.04 -2.60 -7.20
C ARG A 389 60.79 -1.28 -7.10
#